data_AF-A0A8C9TLT6-F1
#
_entry.id   AF-A0A8C9TLT6-F1
#
_cell.length_a   1.000
_cell.length_b   1.000
_cell.length_c   1.000
_cell.angle_alpha   90.00
_cell.angle_beta   90.00
_cell.angle_gamma   90.00
#
_symmetry.space_group_name_H-M   'P 1'
#
loop_
_entity.id
_entity.type
_entity.pdbx_description
1 polymer ?
#
loop_
_entity_poly.entity_id
_entity_poly.type
_entity_poly.pdbx_seq_one_letter_code
_entity_poly.pdbx_strand_id
1 'polypeptide(L)'
;SCRVFLQQTGAGSEGSGQPLASPGSCLEEFRKVPFIECHGRGTCNYYSDSYSYWLAALDPANMFSKPAAETLKTDLPGRLISRCRVCLKQ
;
A
#
# COMPACT_ATOMS: atom_id res chain seq x y z
N SER A 1 6.85 8.21 9.16
CA SER A 1 6.14 7.26 10.04
C SER A 1 5.64 6.13 9.15
N CYS A 2 6.00 4.89 9.46
CA CYS A 2 5.81 3.75 8.59
C CYS A 2 4.33 3.45 8.34
N ARG A 3 4.03 2.89 7.15
CA ARG A 3 2.67 2.58 6.69
C ARG A 3 2.51 1.13 6.31
N VAL A 4 1.31 0.61 6.51
CA VAL A 4 0.97 -0.79 6.20
C VAL A 4 0.74 -0.95 4.70
N PHE A 5 1.68 -1.61 4.03
CA PHE A 5 1.60 -2.06 2.65
C PHE A 5 1.05 -3.49 2.61
N LEU A 6 0.00 -3.71 1.82
CA LEU A 6 -0.68 -4.99 1.73
C LEU A 6 -0.22 -5.78 0.51
N GLN A 7 -0.36 -5.17 -0.66
CA GLN A 7 -0.16 -5.83 -1.95
C GLN A 7 0.00 -4.80 -3.08
N GLN A 8 0.32 -5.32 -4.26
CA GLN A 8 0.48 -4.56 -5.50
C GLN A 8 0.07 -5.41 -6.68
N THR A 9 -0.39 -4.75 -7.73
CA THR A 9 -0.70 -5.36 -9.03
C THR A 9 -0.09 -4.54 -10.16
N GLY A 10 0.31 -5.21 -11.24
CA GLY A 10 0.90 -4.60 -12.43
C GLY A 10 0.34 -5.22 -13.70
N ALA A 11 1.20 -5.53 -14.68
CA ALA A 11 0.80 -6.12 -15.96
C ALA A 11 -0.23 -7.26 -15.81
N GLY A 12 -1.34 -7.13 -16.54
CA GLY A 12 -2.40 -8.15 -16.55
C GLY A 12 -3.20 -8.27 -15.25
N SER A 13 -3.10 -7.30 -14.33
CA SER A 13 -3.62 -7.38 -12.96
C SER A 13 -2.94 -8.45 -12.10
N GLU A 14 -1.82 -9.00 -12.55
CA GLU A 14 -1.02 -9.93 -11.76
C GLU A 14 -0.26 -9.19 -10.67
N GLY A 15 0.00 -9.86 -9.55
CA GLY A 15 0.52 -9.20 -8.36
C GLY A 15 0.97 -10.15 -7.27
N SER A 16 1.48 -9.58 -6.19
CA SER A 16 1.77 -10.32 -4.97
C SER A 16 1.53 -9.43 -3.76
N GLY A 17 1.70 -9.99 -2.56
CA GLY A 17 1.49 -9.26 -1.31
C GLY A 17 2.42 -9.71 -0.21
N GLN A 18 2.27 -9.10 0.95
CA GLN A 18 3.07 -9.37 2.14
C GLN A 18 2.16 -9.83 3.28
N PRO A 19 2.56 -10.83 4.08
CA PRO A 19 1.86 -11.12 5.33
C PRO A 19 1.90 -9.89 6.25
N LEU A 20 0.77 -9.51 6.85
CA LEU A 20 0.68 -8.33 7.71
C LEU A 20 1.55 -8.42 8.99
N ALA A 21 1.97 -9.62 9.38
CA ALA A 21 2.90 -9.84 10.48
C ALA A 21 4.37 -9.73 10.06
N SER A 22 4.66 -9.70 8.76
CA SER A 22 6.02 -9.58 8.22
C SER A 22 6.50 -8.12 8.29
N PRO A 23 7.78 -7.86 8.60
CA PRO A 23 8.38 -6.54 8.46
C PRO A 23 8.18 -5.94 7.05
N GLY A 24 8.10 -6.78 6.01
CA GLY A 24 7.88 -6.35 4.62
C GLY A 24 6.55 -5.64 4.38
N SER A 25 5.55 -5.84 5.26
CA SER A 25 4.29 -5.10 5.21
C SER A 25 4.37 -3.68 5.79
N CYS A 26 5.51 -3.27 6.36
CA CYS A 26 5.64 -1.98 7.06
C CYS A 26 6.68 -1.06 6.40
N LEU A 27 6.27 -0.32 5.37
CA LEU A 27 7.16 0.55 4.61
C LEU A 27 7.39 1.90 5.29
N GLU A 28 8.65 2.31 5.40
CA GLU A 28 9.06 3.57 6.05
C GLU A 28 8.59 4.81 5.28
N GLU A 29 8.71 4.74 3.95
CA GLU A 29 8.27 5.79 3.02
C GLU A 29 7.03 5.36 2.26
N PHE A 30 6.05 6.26 2.22
CA PHE A 30 4.87 6.07 1.38
C PHE A 30 5.14 6.53 -0.05
N ARG A 31 4.80 5.68 -1.02
CA ARG A 31 4.73 6.05 -2.44
C ARG A 31 3.44 5.50 -3.05
N LYS A 32 2.79 6.27 -3.91
CA LYS A 32 1.55 5.83 -4.60
C LYS A 32 1.76 4.56 -5.42
N VAL A 33 2.97 4.36 -5.96
CA VAL A 33 3.40 3.15 -6.65
C VAL A 33 4.85 2.87 -6.19
N PRO A 34 5.08 1.97 -5.21
CA PRO A 34 6.39 1.75 -4.60
C PRO A 34 7.27 0.73 -5.37
N PHE A 35 6.92 0.37 -6.61
CA PHE A 35 7.63 -0.60 -7.42
C PHE A 35 7.73 -0.12 -8.88
N ILE A 36 8.64 -0.72 -9.66
CA ILE A 36 8.82 -0.47 -11.09
C ILE A 36 8.73 -1.80 -11.85
N GLU A 37 8.10 -1.80 -13.02
CA GLU A 37 7.99 -3.00 -13.84
C GLU A 37 9.13 -3.05 -14.87
N CYS A 38 9.77 -4.20 -15.01
CA CYS A 38 10.88 -4.43 -15.94
C CYS A 38 10.57 -5.58 -16.90
N HIS A 39 10.98 -5.43 -18.16
CA HIS A 39 10.76 -6.41 -19.23
C HIS A 39 12.08 -7.06 -19.64
N GLY A 40 12.04 -8.30 -20.14
CA GLY A 40 13.24 -9.09 -20.50
C GLY A 40 14.15 -8.46 -21.56
N ARG A 41 13.68 -7.44 -22.28
CA ARG A 41 14.45 -6.61 -23.22
C ARG A 41 15.32 -5.54 -22.55
N GLY A 42 15.36 -5.49 -21.22
CA GLY A 42 16.17 -4.54 -20.44
C GLY A 42 15.53 -3.16 -20.24
N THR A 43 14.22 -3.02 -20.46
CA THR A 43 13.49 -1.76 -20.23
C THR A 43 12.66 -1.85 -18.96
N CYS A 44 12.66 -0.78 -18.16
CA CYS A 44 11.81 -0.67 -16.98
C CYS A 44 10.99 0.63 -17.04
N ASN A 45 9.74 0.59 -16.60
CA ASN A 45 8.89 1.78 -16.57
C ASN A 45 7.80 1.71 -15.49
N TYR A 46 7.21 2.87 -15.19
CA TYR A 46 5.97 2.97 -14.45
C TYR A 46 4.81 2.97 -15.45
N TYR A 47 3.85 2.08 -15.24
CA TYR A 47 2.68 1.96 -16.10
C TYR A 47 1.42 2.41 -15.35
N SER A 48 0.41 2.86 -16.10
CA SER A 48 -0.85 3.38 -15.53
C SER A 48 -1.71 2.31 -14.86
N ASP A 49 -1.44 1.04 -15.13
CA ASP A 49 -2.06 -0.14 -14.52
C ASP A 49 -1.30 -0.64 -13.28
N SER A 50 -0.24 0.06 -12.86
CA SER A 50 0.48 -0.24 -11.62
C SER A 50 -0.28 0.30 -10.40
N TYR A 51 -0.86 -0.60 -9.60
CA TYR A 51 -1.59 -0.24 -8.39
C TYR A 51 -0.86 -0.74 -7.13
N SER A 52 -0.95 0.06 -6.07
CA SER A 52 -0.51 -0.34 -4.73
C SER A 52 -1.64 -0.22 -3.73
N TYR A 53 -1.73 -1.19 -2.83
CA TYR A 53 -2.80 -1.31 -1.86
C TYR A 53 -2.23 -1.17 -0.45
N TRP A 54 -2.86 -0.30 0.32
CA TRP A 54 -2.45 0.08 1.66
C TRP A 54 -3.62 -0.14 2.63
N LEU A 55 -3.32 -0.55 3.85
CA LEU A 55 -4.38 -0.74 4.85
C LEU A 55 -4.98 0.63 5.23
N ALA A 56 -6.29 0.79 5.10
CA ALA A 56 -6.98 2.01 5.49
C ALA A 56 -6.99 2.19 7.01
N ALA A 57 -6.92 3.44 7.48
CA ALA A 57 -7.19 3.76 8.87
C ALA A 57 -8.71 3.77 9.09
N LEU A 58 -9.17 3.13 10.17
CA LEU A 58 -10.58 3.03 10.52
C LEU A 58 -10.86 3.72 11.85
N ASP A 59 -12.01 4.37 11.93
CA ASP A 59 -12.58 4.84 13.19
C ASP A 59 -13.32 3.68 13.87
N PRO A 60 -12.94 3.28 15.10
CA PRO A 60 -13.62 2.23 15.85
C PRO A 60 -15.14 2.39 15.94
N ALA A 61 -15.63 3.64 16.01
CA ALA A 61 -17.08 3.91 16.08
C ALA A 61 -17.83 3.50 14.81
N ASN A 62 -17.13 3.40 13.68
CA ASN A 62 -17.71 3.20 12.35
C ASN A 62 -17.36 1.84 11.72
N MET A 63 -16.74 0.91 12.46
CA MET A 63 -16.25 -0.38 11.93
C MET A 63 -17.33 -1.23 11.24
N PHE A 64 -18.57 -1.16 11.72
CA PHE A 64 -19.70 -1.93 11.20
C PHE A 64 -20.65 -1.09 10.33
N SER A 65 -20.31 0.18 10.11
CA SER A 65 -21.05 1.05 9.21
C SER A 65 -20.59 0.85 7.77
N LYS A 66 -21.41 1.26 6.80
CA LYS A 66 -21.01 1.26 5.39
C LYS A 66 -19.78 2.18 5.21
N PRO A 67 -18.68 1.69 4.61
CA PRO A 67 -17.51 2.54 4.36
C PRO A 67 -17.86 3.74 3.48
N ALA A 68 -17.43 4.93 3.88
CA ALA A 68 -17.56 6.14 3.06
C ALA A 68 -16.51 6.09 1.94
N ALA A 69 -16.96 6.14 0.69
CA ALA A 69 -16.06 6.15 -0.47
C ALA A 69 -15.43 7.54 -0.62
N GLU A 70 -14.09 7.58 -0.69
CA GLU A 70 -13.32 8.82 -0.86
C GLU A 70 -12.29 8.63 -1.98
N THR A 71 -12.16 9.63 -2.86
CA THR A 71 -11.12 9.66 -3.90
C THR A 71 -10.15 10.81 -3.63
N LEU A 72 -8.89 10.47 -3.38
CA LEU A 72 -7.86 11.42 -2.97
C LEU A 72 -7.03 11.86 -4.18
N LYS A 73 -7.03 13.16 -4.48
CA LYS A 73 -6.50 13.66 -5.76
C LYS A 73 -5.00 13.99 -5.76
N THR A 74 -4.39 14.44 -4.66
CA THR A 74 -2.95 14.80 -4.72
C THR A 74 -2.24 14.73 -3.37
N ASP A 75 -2.82 15.27 -2.31
CA ASP A 75 -2.36 15.07 -0.94
C ASP A 75 -3.18 13.96 -0.29
N LEU A 76 -2.62 12.75 -0.22
CA LEU A 76 -3.17 11.77 0.70
C LEU A 76 -2.91 12.29 2.11
N PRO A 77 -3.95 12.68 2.88
CA PRO A 77 -3.72 13.00 4.27
C PRO A 77 -3.25 11.69 4.89
N GLY A 78 -2.04 11.70 5.45
CA GLY A 78 -1.44 10.53 6.07
C GLY A 78 -2.30 9.87 7.15
N ARG A 79 -3.43 10.47 7.52
CA ARG A 79 -4.46 9.92 8.40
C ARG A 79 -5.24 8.75 7.80
N LEU A 80 -5.41 8.65 6.47
CA LEU A 80 -6.29 7.64 5.86
C LEU A 80 -5.59 6.29 5.64
N ILE A 81 -4.26 6.25 5.73
CA ILE A 81 -3.49 5.01 5.66
C ILE A 81 -3.02 4.65 7.06
N SER A 82 -3.26 3.40 7.45
CA SER A 82 -2.83 2.82 8.72
C SER A 82 -1.31 2.92 8.90
N ARG A 83 -0.89 3.05 10.15
CA ARG A 83 0.51 3.11 10.56
C ARG A 83 0.96 1.80 11.17
N CYS A 84 2.25 1.53 11.09
CA CYS A 84 2.84 0.30 11.63
C CYS A 84 4.17 0.58 12.32
N ARG A 85 4.64 -0.42 13.05
CA ARG A 85 5.97 -0.46 13.65
C ARG A 85 6.50 -1.88 13.56
N VAL A 86 7.74 -2.03 13.12
CA VAL A 86 8.46 -3.31 13.19
C VAL A 86 9.10 -3.43 14.58
N CYS A 87 8.96 -4.59 15.20
CA CYS A 87 9.44 -4.87 16.55
C CYS A 87 10.35 -6.11 16.53
N LEU A 88 11.33 -6.14 17.44
CA LEU A 88 12.16 -7.31 17.71
C LEU A 88 11.86 -7.80 19.13
N LYS A 89 11.77 -9.11 19.31
CA LYS A 89 11.66 -9.70 20.65
C LYS A 89 12.98 -9.46 21.39
N GLN A 90 12.87 -8.95 22.62
CA GLN A 90 14.00 -8.82 23.55
C GLN A 90 14.22 -10.14 24.29
#